data_AF-A0A4Q3CXL0-F1
#
_entry.id   AF-A0A4Q3CXL0-F1
#
_cell.length_a   1.000
_cell.length_b   1.000
_cell.length_c   1.000
_cell.angle_alpha   90.00
_cell.angle_beta   90.00
_cell.angle_gamma   90.00
#
_symmetry.space_group_name_H-M   'P 1'
#
loop_
_entity.id
_entity.type
_entity.pdbx_description
1 polymer ?
#
loop_
_entity_poly.entity_id
_entity_poly.type
_entity_poly.pdbx_seq_one_letter_code
_entity_poly.pdbx_strand_id
1 'polypeptide(L)'
;MKKKANANQTRNRKIAPDPIKMKYYEMQFDAAEGLSFEERLEMLRQVGKEADSKFQIEYKKLQDWFKAYDQLNLLSFSFYYFMTNRTGYDEEAVTGALEFPPFYQELMQAFALTLPRTYTAKPFSKDVEQFRGNFKLVGELTRLKYFNLPDTVATLDEVYTHQLRTQMMAQTTAVRNWSYEHQMQRTTLSLADKIKESFIAVHGFDPGVFLQTLYDMCGIVQERINEHRRKTVKFVRAKNHTRVFLTYESLFPVFRGDQEARAIMWDGCNRDLKQLKSATSCR
;
A
#
# COMPACT_ATOMS: atom_id res chain seq x y z
N MET A 1 -16.32 49.27 35.11
CA MET A 1 -16.29 47.79 35.00
C MET A 1 -16.08 47.40 33.54
N LYS A 2 -14.87 46.96 33.18
CA LYS A 2 -14.51 46.54 31.82
C LYS A 2 -15.03 45.11 31.58
N LYS A 3 -16.00 44.94 30.68
CA LYS A 3 -16.42 43.61 30.17
C LYS A 3 -15.27 43.02 29.36
N LYS A 4 -14.68 41.94 29.86
CA LYS A 4 -13.69 41.14 29.11
C LYS A 4 -14.41 40.45 27.95
N ALA A 5 -13.93 40.71 26.74
CA ALA A 5 -14.33 40.01 25.53
C ALA A 5 -13.92 38.53 25.65
N ASN A 6 -14.90 37.63 25.49
CA ASN A 6 -14.65 36.20 25.33
C ASN A 6 -13.92 36.00 24.00
N ALA A 7 -12.66 35.58 24.08
CA ALA A 7 -11.88 35.16 22.93
C ALA A 7 -12.58 33.96 22.27
N ASN A 8 -12.93 34.13 20.99
CA ASN A 8 -13.41 33.09 20.11
C ASN A 8 -12.45 31.90 20.14
N GLN A 9 -12.85 30.81 20.81
CA GLN A 9 -12.33 29.48 20.52
C GLN A 9 -12.92 29.02 19.18
N THR A 10 -12.34 29.47 18.08
CA THR A 10 -12.47 28.79 16.80
C THR A 10 -11.79 27.43 16.92
N ARG A 11 -12.53 26.44 17.41
CA ARG A 11 -12.19 25.02 17.24
C ARG A 11 -12.08 24.79 15.73
N ASN A 12 -10.85 24.72 15.22
CA ASN A 12 -10.55 24.11 13.93
C ASN A 12 -11.02 22.65 13.97
N ARG A 13 -12.33 22.43 13.76
CA ARG A 13 -12.84 21.12 13.35
C ARG A 13 -12.14 20.85 12.02
N LYS A 14 -11.25 19.86 12.00
CA LYS A 14 -10.77 19.30 10.73
C LYS A 14 -12.00 18.72 10.05
N ILE A 15 -12.61 19.51 9.18
CA ILE A 15 -13.69 19.06 8.31
C ILE A 15 -13.03 18.03 7.40
N ALA A 16 -13.51 16.79 7.45
CA ALA A 16 -13.11 15.79 6.48
C ALA A 16 -13.46 16.34 5.09
N PRO A 17 -12.54 16.31 4.11
CA PRO A 17 -12.82 16.81 2.78
C PRO A 17 -14.02 16.07 2.18
N ASP A 18 -14.84 16.79 1.41
CA ASP A 18 -16.01 16.21 0.76
C ASP A 18 -15.55 15.05 -0.14
N PRO A 19 -16.14 13.86 0.01
CA PRO A 19 -15.74 12.70 -0.79
C PRO A 19 -15.98 12.97 -2.27
N ILE A 20 -15.02 12.57 -3.12
CA ILE A 20 -15.20 12.66 -4.57
C ILE A 20 -16.40 11.80 -4.96
N LYS A 21 -17.45 12.43 -5.48
CA LYS A 21 -18.56 11.70 -6.12
C LYS A 21 -17.98 10.88 -7.26
N MET A 22 -18.23 9.56 -7.27
CA MET A 22 -17.79 8.68 -8.36
C MET A 22 -18.23 9.28 -9.70
N LYS A 23 -17.25 9.74 -10.48
CA LYS A 23 -17.49 10.17 -11.86
C LYS A 23 -17.64 8.89 -12.66
N TYR A 24 -18.86 8.64 -13.16
CA TYR A 24 -19.06 7.61 -14.16
C TYR A 24 -18.38 8.09 -15.44
N TYR A 25 -17.29 7.43 -15.82
CA TYR A 25 -16.62 7.67 -17.08
C TYR A 25 -17.21 6.72 -18.11
N GLU A 26 -17.87 7.28 -19.12
CA GLU A 26 -18.13 6.55 -20.35
C GLU A 26 -16.79 6.42 -21.07
N MET A 27 -16.36 5.18 -21.33
CA MET A 27 -15.08 4.92 -21.96
C MET A 27 -15.19 5.30 -23.45
N GLN A 28 -14.88 6.56 -23.76
CA GLN A 28 -14.81 7.00 -25.15
C GLN A 28 -13.54 6.44 -25.79
N PHE A 29 -13.72 5.44 -26.64
CA PHE A 29 -12.65 4.97 -27.52
C PHE A 29 -12.59 5.94 -28.71
N ASP A 30 -11.89 7.06 -28.55
CA ASP A 30 -11.67 8.03 -29.64
C ASP A 30 -10.95 7.38 -30.84
N ALA A 31 -10.19 6.30 -30.62
CA ALA A 31 -9.54 5.50 -31.66
C ALA A 31 -10.50 4.51 -32.39
N ALA A 32 -11.77 4.45 -32.00
CA ALA A 32 -12.76 3.51 -32.56
C ALA A 32 -13.89 4.19 -33.34
N GLU A 33 -13.83 5.51 -33.56
CA GLU A 33 -14.77 6.19 -34.45
C GLU A 33 -14.71 5.59 -35.86
N GLY A 34 -15.82 5.01 -36.32
CA GLY A 34 -15.94 4.40 -37.64
C GLY A 34 -15.68 2.89 -37.73
N LEU A 35 -15.16 2.23 -36.69
CA LEU A 35 -14.92 0.78 -36.69
C LEU A 35 -16.19 -0.02 -36.36
N SER A 36 -16.35 -1.15 -37.03
CA SER A 36 -17.40 -2.13 -36.76
C SER A 36 -17.26 -2.76 -35.36
N PHE A 37 -18.34 -3.36 -34.86
CA PHE A 37 -18.33 -4.03 -33.56
C PHE A 37 -17.27 -5.14 -33.49
N GLU A 38 -17.11 -5.92 -34.56
CA GLU A 38 -16.13 -7.01 -34.63
C GLU A 38 -14.69 -6.49 -34.56
N GLU A 39 -14.39 -5.39 -35.27
CA GLU A 39 -13.06 -4.76 -35.22
C GLU A 39 -12.73 -4.19 -33.84
N ARG A 40 -13.72 -3.60 -33.16
CA ARG A 40 -13.57 -3.12 -31.78
C ARG A 40 -13.34 -4.27 -30.80
N LEU A 41 -14.07 -5.37 -30.97
CA LEU A 41 -13.93 -6.57 -30.16
C LEU A 41 -12.55 -7.20 -30.33
N GLU A 42 -12.04 -7.27 -31.56
CA GLU A 42 -10.72 -7.81 -31.82
C GLU A 42 -9.60 -6.91 -31.27
N MET A 43 -9.76 -5.58 -31.33
CA MET A 43 -8.83 -4.67 -30.65
C MET A 43 -8.79 -4.91 -29.14
N LEU A 44 -9.94 -5.11 -28.48
CA LEU A 44 -9.99 -5.43 -27.05
C LEU A 44 -9.27 -6.76 -26.74
N ARG A 45 -9.54 -7.81 -27.54
CA ARG A 45 -8.85 -9.09 -27.41
C ARG A 45 -7.34 -8.95 -27.59
N GLN A 46 -6.91 -8.16 -28.57
CA GLN A 46 -5.50 -7.91 -28.82
C GLN A 46 -4.83 -7.19 -27.63
N VAL A 47 -5.47 -6.17 -27.06
CA VAL A 47 -5.00 -5.53 -25.82
C VAL A 47 -4.86 -6.54 -24.69
N GLY A 48 -5.84 -7.45 -24.53
CA GLY A 48 -5.78 -8.52 -23.55
C GLY A 48 -4.63 -9.52 -23.76
N LYS A 49 -4.42 -9.96 -25.00
CA LYS A 49 -3.32 -10.88 -25.38
C LYS A 49 -1.95 -10.24 -25.15
N GLU A 50 -1.79 -8.97 -25.55
CA GLU A 50 -0.56 -8.21 -25.29
C GLU A 50 -0.32 -8.01 -23.80
N ALA A 51 -1.37 -7.70 -23.04
CA ALA A 51 -1.27 -7.59 -21.59
C ALA A 51 -0.87 -8.91 -20.94
N ASP A 52 -1.36 -10.05 -21.43
CA ASP A 52 -0.97 -11.37 -20.92
C ASP A 52 0.51 -11.67 -21.13
N SER A 53 0.99 -11.50 -22.35
CA SER A 53 2.41 -11.71 -22.66
C SER A 53 3.33 -10.80 -21.83
N LYS A 54 2.99 -9.51 -21.70
CA LYS A 54 3.75 -8.55 -20.88
C LYS A 54 3.68 -8.90 -19.40
N PHE A 55 2.52 -9.34 -18.91
CA PHE A 55 2.33 -9.75 -17.52
C PHE A 55 3.32 -10.84 -17.12
N GLN A 56 3.50 -11.88 -17.94
CA GLN A 56 4.43 -12.97 -17.63
C GLN A 56 5.88 -12.50 -17.48
N ILE A 57 6.28 -11.49 -18.26
CA ILE A 57 7.64 -10.90 -18.20
C ILE A 57 7.79 -10.06 -16.94
N GLU A 58 6.85 -9.14 -16.68
CA GLU A 58 6.89 -8.25 -15.52
C GLU A 58 6.73 -9.01 -14.20
N TYR A 59 5.92 -10.07 -14.19
CA TYR A 59 5.74 -10.95 -13.05
C TYR A 59 7.06 -11.64 -12.64
N LYS A 60 7.88 -12.08 -13.61
CA LYS A 60 9.22 -12.62 -13.30
C LYS A 60 10.15 -11.57 -12.72
N LYS A 61 10.16 -10.36 -13.28
CA LYS A 61 10.93 -9.23 -12.72
C LYS A 61 10.51 -8.93 -11.28
N LEU A 62 9.21 -9.04 -10.98
CA LEU A 62 8.68 -8.90 -9.63
C LEU A 62 9.28 -9.93 -8.68
N GLN A 63 9.29 -11.21 -9.08
CA GLN A 63 9.91 -12.29 -8.30
C GLN A 63 11.41 -12.07 -8.07
N ASP A 64 12.11 -11.49 -9.04
CA ASP A 64 13.54 -11.23 -8.91
C ASP A 64 13.86 -10.20 -7.82
N TRP A 65 12.95 -9.28 -7.49
CA TRP A 65 13.09 -8.42 -6.30
C TRP A 65 13.11 -9.24 -5.01
N PHE A 66 12.20 -10.21 -4.88
CA PHE A 66 12.11 -11.10 -3.71
C PHE A 66 13.26 -12.11 -3.61
N LYS A 67 13.99 -12.33 -4.71
CA LYS A 67 15.25 -13.11 -4.71
C LYS A 67 16.44 -12.24 -4.35
N ALA A 68 16.48 -10.99 -4.81
CA ALA A 68 17.61 -10.07 -4.63
C ALA A 68 17.67 -9.44 -3.23
N TYR A 69 16.51 -9.18 -2.62
CA TYR A 69 16.39 -8.52 -1.32
C TYR A 69 15.78 -9.46 -0.28
N ASP A 70 16.08 -9.24 1.00
CA ASP A 70 15.36 -9.92 2.07
C ASP A 70 13.86 -9.58 2.01
N GLN A 71 13.04 -10.62 1.97
CA GLN A 71 11.61 -10.52 1.74
C GLN A 71 10.90 -9.78 2.89
N LEU A 72 11.33 -9.97 4.14
CA LEU A 72 10.74 -9.28 5.29
C LEU A 72 11.09 -7.79 5.27
N ASN A 73 12.31 -7.45 4.86
CA ASN A 73 12.73 -6.06 4.69
C ASN A 73 11.91 -5.38 3.58
N LEU A 74 11.68 -6.04 2.44
CA LEU A 74 10.79 -5.51 1.39
C LEU A 74 9.36 -5.30 1.91
N LEU A 75 8.79 -6.32 2.55
CA LEU A 75 7.43 -6.27 3.09
C LEU A 75 7.25 -5.16 4.15
N SER A 76 8.20 -5.05 5.08
CA SER A 76 8.14 -4.02 6.13
C SER A 76 8.38 -2.62 5.59
N PHE A 77 9.30 -2.47 4.62
CA PHE A 77 9.54 -1.21 3.93
C PHE A 77 8.28 -0.75 3.20
N SER A 78 7.69 -1.60 2.37
CA SER A 78 6.49 -1.25 1.60
C SER A 78 5.31 -0.91 2.51
N PHE A 79 5.09 -1.70 3.57
CA PHE A 79 4.05 -1.38 4.56
C PHE A 79 4.27 0.00 5.19
N TYR A 80 5.50 0.30 5.65
CA TYR A 80 5.78 1.56 6.32
C TYR A 80 5.72 2.77 5.37
N TYR A 81 6.36 2.72 4.20
CA TYR A 81 6.47 3.90 3.32
C TYR A 81 5.34 4.06 2.34
N PHE A 82 4.65 2.98 1.94
CA PHE A 82 3.61 3.07 0.92
C PHE A 82 2.19 3.05 1.50
N MET A 83 2.00 2.51 2.70
CA MET A 83 0.65 2.34 3.28
C MET A 83 0.39 3.18 4.53
N THR A 84 1.41 3.82 5.14
CA THR A 84 1.16 4.64 6.34
C THR A 84 0.65 6.03 5.97
N ASN A 85 -0.60 6.29 6.35
CA ASN A 85 -1.23 7.58 6.18
C ASN A 85 -1.38 8.34 7.51
N ARG A 86 -1.56 9.66 7.43
CA ARG A 86 -1.78 10.48 8.61
C ARG A 86 -3.12 10.09 9.24
N THR A 87 -3.14 9.90 10.55
CA THR A 87 -4.38 9.62 11.30
C THR A 87 -5.48 10.64 10.98
N GLY A 88 -6.66 10.14 10.61
CA GLY A 88 -7.82 10.95 10.23
C GLY A 88 -7.74 11.55 8.83
N TYR A 89 -6.80 11.10 8.00
CA TYR A 89 -6.75 11.39 6.57
C TYR A 89 -6.96 10.08 5.80
N ASP A 90 -8.07 10.03 5.08
CA ASP A 90 -8.40 8.93 4.18
C ASP A 90 -8.10 9.40 2.75
N GLU A 91 -6.95 8.98 2.23
CA GLU A 91 -6.51 9.33 0.89
C GLU A 91 -7.52 8.88 -0.16
N GLU A 92 -8.06 7.66 -0.04
CA GLU A 92 -9.04 7.11 -0.98
C GLU A 92 -10.29 7.99 -1.03
N ALA A 93 -10.78 8.46 0.11
CA ALA A 93 -11.93 9.37 0.16
C ALA A 93 -11.65 10.75 -0.48
N VAL A 94 -10.40 11.24 -0.37
CA VAL A 94 -10.01 12.58 -0.88
C VAL A 94 -9.69 12.56 -2.37
N THR A 95 -8.92 11.57 -2.83
CA THR A 95 -8.35 11.51 -4.19
C THR A 95 -9.13 10.55 -5.10
N GLY A 96 -9.97 9.68 -4.51
CA GLY A 96 -10.67 8.62 -5.22
C GLY A 96 -9.78 7.43 -5.59
N ALA A 97 -8.50 7.43 -5.21
CA ALA A 97 -7.56 6.37 -5.53
C ALA A 97 -6.44 6.27 -4.50
N LEU A 98 -6.02 5.03 -4.19
CA LEU A 98 -4.83 4.77 -3.39
C LEU A 98 -3.65 4.49 -4.31
N GLU A 99 -2.52 5.17 -4.08
CA GLU A 99 -1.31 4.94 -4.86
C GLU A 99 -0.76 3.51 -4.67
N PHE A 100 -0.88 2.98 -3.46
CA PHE A 100 -0.49 1.61 -3.11
C PHE A 100 -1.60 0.96 -2.25
N PRO A 101 -2.58 0.31 -2.89
CA PRO A 101 -3.69 -0.32 -2.17
C PRO A 101 -3.23 -1.48 -1.27
N PRO A 102 -3.96 -1.79 -0.17
CA PRO A 102 -3.60 -2.87 0.75
C PRO A 102 -3.43 -4.26 0.11
N PHE A 103 -4.20 -4.58 -0.93
CA PHE A 103 -4.10 -5.86 -1.61
C PHE A 103 -2.73 -6.06 -2.32
N TYR A 104 -1.99 -4.99 -2.63
CA TYR A 104 -0.61 -5.13 -3.12
C TYR A 104 0.31 -5.73 -2.05
N GLN A 105 0.11 -5.39 -0.78
CA GLN A 105 0.87 -5.98 0.33
C GLN A 105 0.52 -7.47 0.50
N GLU A 106 -0.74 -7.84 0.33
CA GLU A 106 -1.18 -9.24 0.39
C GLU A 106 -0.55 -10.06 -0.76
N LEU A 107 -0.53 -9.51 -1.97
CA LEU A 107 0.17 -10.11 -3.11
C LEU A 107 1.66 -10.27 -2.81
N MET A 108 2.31 -9.22 -2.29
CA MET A 108 3.72 -9.29 -1.88
C MET A 108 3.97 -10.40 -0.84
N GLN A 109 3.08 -10.57 0.14
CA GLN A 109 3.17 -11.64 1.14
C GLN A 109 3.04 -13.02 0.47
N ALA A 110 2.09 -13.18 -0.45
CA ALA A 110 1.94 -14.42 -1.21
C ALA A 110 3.18 -14.73 -2.05
N PHE A 111 3.81 -13.73 -2.68
CA PHE A 111 5.08 -13.89 -3.38
C PHE A 111 6.21 -14.34 -2.45
N ALA A 112 6.33 -13.70 -1.29
CA ALA A 112 7.35 -14.07 -0.31
C ALA A 112 7.20 -15.54 0.14
N LEU A 113 5.95 -16.03 0.29
CA LEU A 113 5.68 -17.40 0.71
C LEU A 113 5.92 -18.46 -0.38
N THR A 114 5.91 -18.08 -1.65
CA THR A 114 6.14 -19.01 -2.78
C THR A 114 7.62 -19.13 -3.17
N LEU A 115 8.49 -18.31 -2.59
CA LEU A 115 9.91 -18.25 -2.91
C LEU A 115 10.77 -18.62 -1.69
N PRO A 116 11.93 -19.27 -1.88
CA PRO A 116 12.87 -19.51 -0.80
C PRO A 116 13.32 -18.18 -0.20
N ARG A 117 13.46 -18.14 1.12
CA ARG A 117 13.82 -16.91 1.82
C ARG A 117 15.28 -16.53 1.56
N THR A 118 15.48 -15.29 1.13
CA THR A 118 16.80 -14.66 1.01
C THR A 118 17.12 -13.82 2.24
N TYR A 119 18.36 -13.88 2.72
CA TYR A 119 18.87 -13.05 3.83
C TYR A 119 19.95 -12.09 3.32
N THR A 120 19.56 -11.08 2.54
CA THR A 120 20.48 -10.06 2.01
C THR A 120 20.24 -8.71 2.66
N ALA A 121 21.31 -8.09 3.17
CA ALA A 121 21.30 -6.74 3.74
C ALA A 121 21.44 -5.63 2.68
N LYS A 122 21.02 -5.90 1.43
CA LYS A 122 21.19 -4.96 0.32
C LYS A 122 20.27 -3.75 0.53
N PRO A 123 20.77 -2.51 0.43
CA PRO A 123 19.95 -1.32 0.62
C PRO A 123 18.92 -1.18 -0.50
N PHE A 124 17.65 -1.07 -0.14
CA PHE A 124 16.52 -0.97 -1.08
C PHE A 124 16.23 0.47 -1.56
N SER A 125 16.80 1.48 -0.89
CA SER A 125 16.44 2.90 -1.06
C SER A 125 16.63 3.48 -2.46
N LYS A 126 17.54 2.94 -3.28
CA LYS A 126 17.76 3.42 -4.66
C LYS A 126 16.77 2.87 -5.67
N ASP A 127 16.16 1.72 -5.34
CA ASP A 127 15.36 0.93 -6.27
C ASP A 127 13.85 1.04 -5.99
N VAL A 128 13.48 1.82 -4.97
CA VAL A 128 12.10 1.97 -4.46
C VAL A 128 11.11 2.34 -5.56
N GLU A 129 11.43 3.35 -6.37
CA GLU A 129 10.53 3.83 -7.44
C GLU A 129 10.38 2.80 -8.55
N GLN A 130 11.46 2.10 -8.90
CA GLN A 130 11.42 1.04 -9.91
C GLN A 130 10.56 -0.13 -9.41
N PHE A 131 10.75 -0.55 -8.16
CA PHE A 131 9.93 -1.59 -7.54
C PHE A 131 8.45 -1.21 -7.51
N ARG A 132 8.14 0.02 -7.07
CA ARG A 132 6.77 0.54 -7.02
C ARG A 132 6.14 0.60 -8.42
N GLY A 133 6.90 1.06 -9.41
CA GLY A 133 6.48 1.09 -10.81
C GLY A 133 6.18 -0.31 -11.36
N ASN A 134 7.05 -1.29 -11.09
CA ASN A 134 6.84 -2.67 -11.50
C ASN A 134 5.57 -3.27 -10.88
N PHE A 135 5.32 -3.03 -9.59
CA PHE A 135 4.10 -3.49 -8.91
C PHE A 135 2.83 -2.88 -9.51
N LYS A 136 2.83 -1.57 -9.75
CA LYS A 136 1.70 -0.89 -10.41
C LYS A 136 1.46 -1.44 -11.80
N LEU A 137 2.52 -1.64 -12.59
CA LEU A 137 2.44 -2.19 -13.93
C LEU A 137 1.86 -3.61 -13.93
N VAL A 138 2.28 -4.48 -12.99
CA VAL A 138 1.70 -5.83 -12.85
C VAL A 138 0.22 -5.76 -12.49
N GLY A 139 -0.19 -4.86 -11.60
CA GLY A 139 -1.60 -4.62 -11.28
C GLY A 139 -2.42 -4.17 -12.50
N GLU A 140 -1.89 -3.22 -13.28
CA GLU A 140 -2.52 -2.74 -14.51
C GLU A 140 -2.63 -3.83 -15.58
N LEU A 141 -1.55 -4.59 -15.80
CA LEU A 141 -1.54 -5.71 -16.75
C LEU A 141 -2.51 -6.83 -16.33
N THR A 142 -2.67 -7.08 -15.03
CA THR A 142 -3.68 -8.01 -14.50
C THR A 142 -5.08 -7.55 -14.86
N ARG A 143 -5.36 -6.24 -14.72
CA ARG A 143 -6.65 -5.67 -15.12
C ARG A 143 -6.87 -5.76 -16.63
N LEU A 144 -5.84 -5.46 -17.43
CA LEU A 144 -5.93 -5.46 -18.89
C LEU A 144 -6.07 -6.87 -19.48
N LYS A 145 -5.51 -7.88 -18.81
CA LYS A 145 -5.66 -9.30 -19.18
C LYS A 145 -7.11 -9.74 -19.32
N TYR A 146 -7.99 -9.18 -18.50
CA TYR A 146 -9.42 -9.49 -18.54
C TYR A 146 -10.13 -8.95 -19.80
N PHE A 147 -9.46 -8.18 -20.65
CA PHE A 147 -9.95 -7.85 -21.99
C PHE A 147 -9.68 -8.94 -23.04
N ASN A 148 -8.95 -10.00 -22.68
CA ASN A 148 -8.81 -11.20 -23.52
C ASN A 148 -10.10 -12.02 -23.49
N LEU A 149 -11.15 -11.49 -24.13
CA LEU A 149 -12.48 -12.08 -24.18
C LEU A 149 -12.46 -13.39 -24.98
N PRO A 150 -13.11 -14.47 -24.48
CA PRO A 150 -13.25 -15.70 -25.24
C PRO A 150 -13.89 -15.48 -26.62
N ASP A 151 -13.56 -16.34 -27.58
CA ASP A 151 -14.12 -16.28 -28.94
C ASP A 151 -15.65 -16.49 -28.95
N THR A 152 -16.20 -17.07 -27.89
CA THR A 152 -17.64 -17.28 -27.69
C THR A 152 -18.42 -16.01 -27.40
N VAL A 153 -17.75 -14.91 -27.00
CA VAL A 153 -18.40 -13.61 -26.78
C VAL A 153 -18.57 -12.94 -28.14
N ALA A 154 -19.80 -12.87 -28.63
CA ALA A 154 -20.13 -12.37 -29.98
C ALA A 154 -21.12 -11.20 -29.96
N THR A 155 -21.75 -10.92 -28.83
CA THR A 155 -22.75 -9.84 -28.71
C THR A 155 -22.29 -8.72 -27.77
N LEU A 156 -22.81 -7.51 -28.00
CA LEU A 156 -22.51 -6.34 -27.17
C LEU A 156 -22.91 -6.55 -25.70
N ASP A 157 -24.02 -7.26 -25.45
CA ASP A 157 -24.53 -7.52 -24.10
C ASP A 157 -23.63 -8.51 -23.32
N GLU A 158 -23.05 -9.50 -24.02
CA GLU A 158 -22.06 -10.40 -23.45
C GLU A 158 -20.74 -9.68 -23.12
N VAL A 159 -20.32 -8.72 -23.96
CA VAL A 159 -19.16 -7.87 -23.68
C VAL A 159 -19.39 -7.05 -22.42
N TYR A 160 -20.55 -6.40 -22.29
CA TYR A 160 -20.88 -5.63 -21.08
C TYR A 160 -20.99 -6.52 -19.84
N THR A 161 -21.58 -7.70 -19.97
CA THR A 161 -21.67 -8.67 -18.87
C THR A 161 -20.29 -9.11 -18.42
N HIS A 162 -19.38 -9.40 -19.36
CA HIS A 162 -18.01 -9.74 -19.04
C HIS A 162 -17.26 -8.56 -18.41
N GLN A 163 -17.40 -7.36 -18.95
CA GLN A 163 -16.79 -6.15 -18.41
C GLN A 163 -17.28 -5.86 -16.98
N LEU A 164 -18.57 -6.01 -16.72
CA LEU A 164 -19.15 -5.88 -15.39
C LEU A 164 -18.54 -6.91 -14.42
N ARG A 165 -18.45 -8.19 -14.83
CA ARG A 165 -17.78 -9.23 -14.01
C ARG A 165 -16.33 -8.89 -13.73
N THR A 166 -15.58 -8.46 -14.73
CA THR A 166 -14.19 -8.01 -14.58
C THR A 166 -14.08 -6.85 -13.61
N GLN A 167 -14.95 -5.85 -13.72
CA GLN A 167 -14.98 -4.72 -12.80
C GLN A 167 -15.34 -5.18 -11.38
N MET A 168 -16.32 -6.05 -11.22
CA MET A 168 -16.66 -6.64 -9.93
C MET A 168 -15.45 -7.38 -9.35
N MET A 169 -14.79 -8.25 -10.12
CA MET A 169 -13.58 -8.97 -9.69
C MET A 169 -12.45 -8.03 -9.29
N ALA A 170 -12.22 -6.96 -10.06
CA ALA A 170 -11.18 -5.97 -9.79
C ALA A 170 -11.51 -5.09 -8.55
N GLN A 171 -12.80 -4.90 -8.26
CA GLN A 171 -13.25 -4.14 -7.09
C GLN A 171 -13.36 -5.02 -5.83
N THR A 172 -13.59 -6.33 -5.98
CA THR A 172 -13.67 -7.28 -4.85
C THR A 172 -12.32 -7.85 -4.44
N THR A 173 -11.27 -7.76 -5.27
CA THR A 173 -9.88 -7.96 -4.82
C THR A 173 -9.40 -6.89 -3.84
N ALA A 174 -10.07 -5.73 -3.79
CA ALA A 174 -9.89 -4.80 -2.69
C ALA A 174 -10.83 -5.20 -1.54
N VAL A 175 -10.29 -5.86 -0.51
CA VAL A 175 -11.02 -6.06 0.76
C VAL A 175 -11.28 -4.68 1.36
N ARG A 176 -12.46 -4.12 1.06
CA ARG A 176 -12.90 -2.85 1.65
C ARG A 176 -13.42 -3.11 3.06
N ASN A 177 -12.94 -2.33 4.02
CA ASN A 177 -13.52 -2.32 5.36
C ASN A 177 -14.99 -1.94 5.26
N TRP A 178 -15.87 -2.86 5.65
CA TRP A 178 -17.33 -2.68 5.64
C TRP A 178 -17.82 -1.81 6.80
N SER A 179 -16.96 -1.52 7.79
CA SER A 179 -17.23 -0.60 8.88
C SER A 179 -15.94 -0.05 9.52
N TYR A 180 -16.06 0.90 10.45
CA TYR A 180 -14.93 1.36 11.27
C TYR A 180 -14.31 0.21 12.08
N GLU A 181 -13.01 0.29 12.36
CA GLU A 181 -12.23 -0.75 13.05
C GLU A 181 -12.91 -1.27 14.34
N HIS A 182 -13.30 -0.38 15.25
CA HIS A 182 -13.97 -0.75 16.50
C HIS A 182 -15.31 -1.49 16.28
N GLN A 183 -16.02 -1.19 15.18
CA GLN A 183 -17.27 -1.86 14.83
C GLN A 183 -17.00 -3.25 14.26
N MET A 184 -15.94 -3.39 13.44
CA MET A 184 -15.50 -4.69 12.96
C MET A 184 -15.06 -5.57 14.12
N GLN A 185 -14.17 -5.10 14.99
CA GLN A 185 -13.68 -5.84 16.17
C GLN A 185 -14.83 -6.31 17.05
N ARG A 186 -15.78 -5.43 17.36
CA ARG A 186 -16.96 -5.80 18.16
C ARG A 186 -17.78 -6.90 17.48
N THR A 187 -17.99 -6.80 16.17
CA THR A 187 -18.85 -7.73 15.44
C THR A 187 -18.17 -9.09 15.27
N THR A 188 -16.89 -9.13 14.93
CA THR A 188 -16.12 -10.37 14.78
C THR A 188 -15.99 -11.12 16.10
N LEU A 189 -15.74 -10.44 17.21
CA LEU A 189 -15.70 -11.05 18.55
C LEU A 189 -17.09 -11.60 18.94
N SER A 190 -18.16 -10.84 18.70
CA SER A 190 -19.52 -11.30 18.96
C SER A 190 -19.90 -12.53 18.12
N LEU A 191 -19.42 -12.62 16.87
CA LEU A 191 -19.61 -13.81 16.03
C LEU A 191 -18.79 -15.00 16.54
N ALA A 192 -17.55 -14.78 16.96
CA ALA A 192 -16.68 -15.82 17.53
C ALA A 192 -17.27 -16.42 18.80
N ASP A 193 -17.87 -15.60 19.67
CA ASP A 193 -18.55 -16.07 20.89
C ASP A 193 -19.70 -17.03 20.58
N LYS A 194 -20.46 -16.78 19.49
CA LYS A 194 -21.59 -17.63 19.10
C LYS A 194 -21.17 -19.02 18.60
N ILE A 195 -19.99 -19.15 18.01
CA ILE A 195 -19.46 -20.43 17.48
C ILE A 195 -18.46 -21.09 18.43
N LYS A 196 -18.22 -20.50 19.60
CA LYS A 196 -17.13 -20.86 20.50
C LYS A 196 -17.09 -22.34 20.87
N GLU A 197 -18.22 -22.91 21.28
CA GLU A 197 -18.28 -24.32 21.68
C GLU A 197 -17.91 -25.27 20.54
N SER A 198 -18.53 -25.08 19.37
CA SER A 198 -18.24 -25.89 18.17
C SER A 198 -16.81 -25.71 17.68
N PHE A 199 -16.28 -24.48 17.74
CA PHE A 199 -14.91 -24.18 17.32
C PHE A 199 -13.88 -24.83 18.24
N ILE A 200 -14.08 -24.76 19.56
CA ILE A 200 -13.21 -25.40 20.56
C ILE A 200 -13.25 -26.93 20.37
N ALA A 201 -14.42 -27.50 20.10
CA ALA A 201 -14.54 -28.94 19.87
C ALA A 201 -13.72 -29.43 18.66
N VAL A 202 -13.58 -28.62 17.61
CA VAL A 202 -12.84 -28.97 16.38
C VAL A 202 -11.36 -28.61 16.47
N HIS A 203 -11.02 -27.45 17.02
CA HIS A 203 -9.67 -26.87 16.95
C HIS A 203 -8.91 -26.84 18.29
N GLY A 204 -9.59 -27.04 19.42
CA GLY A 204 -8.97 -27.12 20.74
C GLY A 204 -8.56 -25.79 21.38
N PHE A 205 -8.94 -24.64 20.82
CA PHE A 205 -8.65 -23.31 21.39
C PHE A 205 -9.82 -22.33 21.25
N ASP A 206 -9.81 -21.29 22.07
CA ASP A 206 -10.85 -20.26 22.13
C ASP A 206 -10.73 -19.29 20.94
N PRO A 207 -11.76 -19.18 20.06
CA PRO A 207 -11.71 -18.30 18.90
C PRO A 207 -11.71 -16.81 19.28
N GLY A 208 -12.33 -16.43 20.40
CA GLY A 208 -12.33 -15.06 20.91
C GLY A 208 -10.93 -14.63 21.34
N VAL A 209 -10.23 -15.49 22.10
CA VAL A 209 -8.82 -15.25 22.50
C VAL A 209 -7.92 -15.17 21.26
N PHE A 210 -8.13 -16.04 20.28
CA PHE A 210 -7.39 -16.03 19.03
C PHE A 210 -7.58 -14.71 18.25
N LEU A 211 -8.83 -14.27 18.05
CA LEU A 211 -9.10 -13.00 17.39
C LEU A 211 -8.55 -11.79 18.16
N GLN A 212 -8.70 -11.78 19.49
CA GLN A 212 -8.14 -10.72 20.32
C GLN A 212 -6.61 -10.64 20.17
N THR A 213 -5.94 -11.80 20.16
CA THR A 213 -4.50 -11.87 19.95
C THR A 213 -4.10 -11.28 18.58
N LEU A 214 -4.86 -11.54 17.52
CA LEU A 214 -4.62 -10.93 16.21
C LEU A 214 -4.80 -9.41 16.24
N TYR A 215 -5.82 -8.89 16.93
CA TYR A 215 -6.01 -7.45 17.10
C TYR A 215 -4.89 -6.81 17.92
N ASP A 216 -4.44 -7.45 18.99
CA ASP A 216 -3.35 -6.96 19.83
C ASP A 216 -2.01 -6.93 19.05
N MET A 217 -1.76 -7.92 18.18
CA MET A 217 -0.61 -7.92 17.27
C MET A 217 -0.62 -6.69 16.36
N CYS A 218 -1.78 -6.35 15.77
CA CYS A 218 -1.95 -5.14 14.98
C CYS A 218 -1.69 -3.87 15.81
N GLY A 219 -2.18 -3.83 17.06
CA GLY A 219 -1.93 -2.75 18.00
C GLY A 219 -0.45 -2.52 18.27
N ILE A 220 0.31 -3.58 18.55
CA ILE A 220 1.76 -3.53 18.76
C ILE A 220 2.48 -2.97 17.53
N VAL A 221 2.08 -3.40 16.33
CA VAL A 221 2.65 -2.89 15.08
C VAL A 221 2.37 -1.39 14.92
N GLN A 222 1.15 -0.94 15.23
CA GLN A 222 0.77 0.46 15.17
C GLN A 222 1.56 1.32 16.17
N GLU A 223 1.77 0.83 17.39
CA GLU A 223 2.61 1.50 18.39
C GLU A 223 4.05 1.66 17.90
N ARG A 224 4.66 0.60 17.37
CA ARG A 224 6.02 0.61 16.83
C ARG A 224 6.16 1.59 15.66
N ILE A 225 5.20 1.62 14.75
CA ILE A 225 5.16 2.58 13.63
C ILE A 225 5.10 4.01 14.17
N ASN A 226 4.22 4.28 15.13
CA ASN A 226 4.07 5.60 15.71
C ASN A 226 5.34 6.04 16.45
N GLU A 227 5.99 5.14 17.17
CA GLU A 227 7.28 5.41 17.82
C GLU A 227 8.37 5.74 16.79
N HIS A 228 8.54 4.89 15.78
CA HIS A 228 9.50 5.10 14.71
C HIS A 228 9.24 6.44 14.01
N ARG A 229 8.00 6.74 13.63
CA ARG A 229 7.61 8.02 13.02
C ARG A 229 7.96 9.22 13.90
N ARG A 230 7.69 9.15 15.21
CA ARG A 230 8.06 10.21 16.17
C ARG A 230 9.57 10.43 16.21
N LYS A 231 10.37 9.37 16.19
CA LYS A 231 11.85 9.46 16.13
C LYS A 231 12.29 10.07 14.79
N THR A 232 11.73 9.62 13.68
CA THR A 232 12.07 10.07 12.33
C THR A 232 11.80 11.56 12.12
N VAL A 233 10.64 12.04 12.57
CA VAL A 233 10.29 13.48 12.49
C VAL A 233 11.30 14.37 13.22
N LYS A 234 11.91 13.90 14.33
CA LYS A 234 12.87 14.71 15.10
C LYS A 234 14.13 15.03 14.28
N PHE A 235 14.73 14.05 13.60
CA PHE A 235 15.94 14.31 12.81
C PHE A 235 15.61 14.93 11.44
N VAL A 236 14.46 14.61 10.83
CA VAL A 236 14.04 15.23 9.55
C VAL A 236 13.85 16.75 9.71
N ARG A 237 13.42 17.20 10.91
CA ARG A 237 13.29 18.63 11.24
C ARG A 237 14.61 19.32 11.57
N ALA A 238 15.72 18.59 11.71
CA ALA A 238 17.01 19.20 11.97
C ALA A 238 17.46 20.08 10.78
N LYS A 239 18.03 21.24 11.10
CA LYS A 239 18.42 22.25 10.11
C LYS A 239 19.79 21.97 9.46
N ASN A 240 20.66 21.22 10.13
CA ASN A 240 22.06 21.03 9.72
C ASN A 240 22.42 19.54 9.74
N HIS A 241 23.30 19.13 8.82
CA HIS A 241 23.79 17.74 8.69
C HIS A 241 24.33 17.15 10.00
N THR A 242 25.15 17.91 10.76
CA THR A 242 25.66 17.47 12.07
C THR A 242 24.54 17.16 13.07
N ARG A 243 23.49 18.00 13.10
CA ARG A 243 22.32 17.76 13.97
C ARG A 243 21.50 16.56 13.50
N VAL A 244 21.44 16.29 12.20
CA VAL A 244 20.80 15.08 11.67
C VAL A 244 21.49 13.85 12.23
N PHE A 245 22.82 13.75 12.11
CA PHE A 245 23.59 12.62 12.64
C PHE A 245 23.43 12.44 14.15
N LEU A 246 23.63 13.51 14.94
CA LEU A 246 23.52 13.44 16.41
C LEU A 246 22.10 13.06 16.87
N THR A 247 21.08 13.58 16.20
CA THR A 247 19.68 13.26 16.55
C THR A 247 19.33 11.83 16.14
N TYR A 248 19.85 11.34 15.01
CA TYR A 248 19.64 9.96 14.56
C TYR A 248 20.35 8.97 15.52
N GLU A 249 21.63 9.17 15.79
CA GLU A 249 22.45 8.32 16.67
C GLU A 249 21.98 8.30 18.13
N SER A 250 21.24 9.32 18.60
CA SER A 250 20.66 9.33 19.95
C SER A 250 19.29 8.66 20.03
N LEU A 251 18.57 8.53 18.91
CA LEU A 251 17.20 7.99 18.89
C LEU A 251 17.12 6.55 18.40
N PHE A 252 18.08 6.13 17.57
CA PHE A 252 18.14 4.79 16.99
C PHE A 252 19.31 4.00 17.58
N PRO A 253 19.18 2.67 17.73
CA PRO A 253 20.23 1.80 18.24
C PRO A 253 21.28 1.54 17.14
N VAL A 254 22.00 2.60 16.76
CA VAL A 254 23.04 2.55 15.72
C VAL A 254 24.42 2.82 16.31
N PHE A 255 25.45 2.30 15.66
CA PHE A 255 26.83 2.61 16.02
C PHE A 255 27.09 4.11 15.81
N ARG A 256 27.62 4.79 16.84
CA ARG A 256 27.94 6.21 16.76
C ARG A 256 29.14 6.38 15.83
N GLY A 257 28.94 7.02 14.69
CA GLY A 257 29.99 7.22 13.71
C GLY A 257 30.98 8.28 14.18
N ASP A 258 32.27 8.04 13.90
CA ASP A 258 33.32 9.05 14.02
C ASP A 258 33.13 10.17 13.00
N GLN A 259 33.80 11.31 13.19
CA GLN A 259 33.67 12.48 12.30
C GLN A 259 33.99 12.14 10.84
N GLU A 260 34.96 11.27 10.60
CA GLU A 260 35.34 10.81 9.25
C GLU A 260 34.22 10.00 8.58
N ALA A 261 33.58 9.08 9.31
CA ALA A 261 32.45 8.31 8.81
C ALA A 261 31.25 9.21 8.46
N ARG A 262 31.00 10.25 9.26
CA ARG A 262 29.96 11.25 8.97
C ARG A 262 30.31 12.11 7.75
N ALA A 263 31.58 12.45 7.55
CA ALA A 263 32.04 13.19 6.38
C ALA A 263 31.90 12.36 5.08
N ILE A 264 32.30 11.09 5.10
CA ILE A 264 32.12 10.16 3.97
C ILE A 264 30.64 10.04 3.60
N MET A 265 29.76 9.88 4.60
CA MET A 265 28.33 9.78 4.34
C MET A 265 27.73 11.10 3.83
N TRP A 266 28.24 12.24 4.30
CA TRP A 266 27.81 13.56 3.84
C TRP A 266 28.20 13.84 2.39
N ASP A 267 29.45 13.52 2.03
CA ASP A 267 29.93 13.63 0.65
C ASP A 267 29.22 12.64 -0.28
N GLY A 268 28.95 11.42 0.18
CA GLY A 268 28.14 10.43 -0.54
C GLY A 268 26.68 10.83 -0.77
N CYS A 269 26.16 11.81 -0.01
CA CYS A 269 24.83 12.42 -0.22
C CYS A 269 24.90 13.72 -1.03
N ASN A 270 25.99 13.93 -1.79
CA ASN A 270 26.24 15.14 -2.59
C ASN A 270 26.13 16.45 -1.78
N ARG A 271 26.38 16.39 -0.47
CA ARG A 271 26.20 17.52 0.46
C ARG A 271 24.80 18.14 0.42
N ASP A 272 23.80 17.34 0.05
CA ASP A 272 22.40 17.74 0.10
C ASP A 272 21.76 17.24 1.40
N LEU A 273 21.25 18.18 2.19
CA LEU A 273 20.55 17.90 3.43
C LEU A 273 19.28 17.06 3.20
N LYS A 274 18.60 17.22 2.05
CA LYS A 274 17.43 16.41 1.71
C LYS A 274 17.81 14.96 1.44
N GLN A 275 18.88 14.74 0.68
CA GLN A 275 19.39 13.39 0.40
C GLN A 275 19.89 12.70 1.67
N LEU A 276 20.60 13.43 2.54
CA LEU A 276 21.02 12.90 3.84
C LEU A 276 19.83 12.44 4.68
N LYS A 277 18.78 13.28 4.79
CA LYS A 277 17.57 12.94 5.55
C LYS A 277 16.85 11.72 4.99
N SER A 278 16.79 11.59 3.66
CA SER A 278 16.22 10.43 2.98
C SER A 278 17.03 9.17 3.28
N ALA A 279 18.35 9.23 3.12
CA ALA A 279 19.25 8.11 3.37
C ALA A 279 19.23 7.62 4.83
N THR A 280 19.14 8.53 5.80
CA THR A 280 19.02 8.18 7.22
C THR A 280 17.61 7.69 7.59
N SER A 281 16.59 8.07 6.83
CA SER A 281 15.23 7.60 7.08
C SER A 281 15.00 6.18 6.60
N CYS A 282 15.74 5.70 5.59
CA CYS A 282 15.60 4.35 5.02
C CYS A 282 16.52 3.29 5.67
N ARG A 283 17.21 3.63 6.77
CA ARG A 283 18.09 2.75 7.56
C ARG A 283 17.48 2.48 8.92
#